data_AF-A0A8B6EMA2-F1
#
_entry.id   AF-A0A8B6EMA2-F1
#
_cell.length_a   1.000
_cell.length_b   1.000
_cell.length_c   1.000
_cell.angle_alpha   90.00
_cell.angle_beta   90.00
_cell.angle_gamma   90.00
#
_symmetry.space_group_name_H-M   'P 1'
#
loop_
_entity.id
_entity.type
_entity.pdbx_description
1 polymer ?
#
loop_
_entity_poly.entity_id
_entity_poly.type
_entity_poly.pdbx_seq_one_letter_code
_entity_poly.pdbx_strand_id
1 'polypeptide(L)'
;SRCLRLGKVLELRIVGVSGSDNIKSQSEVVKEYGEKSIILENGKYTAKLPWKPDFLPLPHNMELVKQRTGSVIRRLANKPDLLKMYGDIIMEQERRHFIEKVEETKLPTDRPVHYIPHHPVAKESSTTPIRIVYDCSCKDGRDNPSLNECLESHPPVMNDITGILMRFRAKKYATTSDLEKAFLQIQLDEKDRDATRFLWLSDPTNTSSPLITYRFKSVLFGATCSPFILSATLLKHFKENPGKLSDTLENGFICGQHFN
;
A
#
# COMPACT_ATOMS: atom_id res chain seq x y z
N SER A 1 -15.92 -45.83 -2.57
CA SER A 1 -15.17 -45.55 -3.81
C SER A 1 -15.56 -44.23 -4.53
N ARG A 2 -15.74 -43.10 -3.82
CA ARG A 2 -15.95 -41.77 -4.44
C ARG A 2 -15.07 -40.64 -3.86
N CYS A 3 -14.05 -40.94 -3.05
CA CYS A 3 -13.17 -39.92 -2.44
C CYS A 3 -11.84 -39.67 -3.16
N LEU A 4 -11.54 -40.37 -4.26
CA LEU A 4 -10.23 -40.26 -4.96
C LEU A 4 -10.29 -39.53 -6.31
N ARG A 5 -11.41 -38.90 -6.68
CA ARG A 5 -11.56 -38.23 -7.99
C ARG A 5 -11.66 -36.70 -7.95
N LEU A 6 -11.59 -36.07 -6.78
CA LEU A 6 -11.56 -34.60 -6.66
C LEU A 6 -10.13 -34.01 -6.68
N GLY A 7 -9.11 -34.82 -6.35
CA GLY A 7 -7.71 -34.37 -6.39
C GLY A 7 -7.15 -34.13 -7.80
N LYS A 8 -7.68 -34.83 -8.82
CA LYS A 8 -7.21 -34.70 -10.22
C LYS A 8 -7.96 -33.67 -11.06
N VAL A 9 -9.08 -33.12 -10.58
CA VAL A 9 -9.86 -32.13 -11.34
C VAL A 9 -9.33 -30.70 -11.13
N LEU A 10 -8.53 -30.47 -10.08
CA LEU A 10 -7.94 -29.17 -9.77
C LEU A 10 -6.50 -28.98 -10.29
N GLU A 11 -5.90 -29.98 -10.92
CA GLU A 11 -4.56 -29.91 -11.54
C GLU A 11 -4.59 -29.49 -13.02
N LEU A 12 -5.76 -29.28 -13.61
CA LEU A 12 -5.92 -29.06 -15.04
C LEU A 12 -6.66 -27.75 -15.33
N ARG A 13 -5.94 -26.62 -15.20
CA ARG A 13 -6.12 -25.40 -16.01
C ARG A 13 -5.04 -24.35 -15.68
N ILE A 14 -3.78 -24.75 -15.84
CA ILE A 14 -2.70 -23.81 -16.16
C ILE A 14 -2.02 -24.38 -17.41
N VAL A 15 -2.72 -24.34 -18.54
CA VAL A 15 -2.11 -24.59 -19.84
C VAL A 15 -2.58 -23.48 -20.76
N GLY A 16 -1.64 -22.62 -21.14
CA GLY A 16 -1.83 -21.64 -22.20
C GLY A 16 -1.15 -20.30 -21.95
N VAL A 17 0.18 -20.25 -21.88
CA VAL A 17 1.01 -19.45 -22.81
C VAL A 17 2.37 -20.14 -22.92
N SER A 18 2.62 -20.75 -24.08
CA SER A 18 3.95 -21.17 -24.51
C SER A 18 4.70 -19.96 -25.05
N GLY A 19 5.77 -19.57 -24.38
CA GLY A 19 6.72 -18.56 -24.84
C GLY A 19 7.97 -18.65 -23.99
N SER A 20 9.08 -19.01 -24.62
CA SER A 20 10.41 -19.12 -24.03
C SER A 20 10.85 -17.78 -23.43
N ASP A 21 10.95 -17.73 -22.11
CA ASP A 21 11.92 -16.98 -21.32
C ASP A 21 11.83 -17.50 -19.88
N ASN A 22 12.89 -17.31 -19.09
CA ASN A 22 13.04 -17.81 -17.73
C ASN A 22 12.06 -17.11 -16.75
N ILE A 23 10.76 -17.38 -16.86
CA ILE A 23 9.70 -16.78 -16.04
C ILE A 23 9.74 -17.44 -14.65
N LYS A 24 10.36 -16.76 -13.69
CA LYS A 24 10.27 -17.13 -12.27
C LYS A 24 8.80 -17.23 -11.87
N SER A 25 8.46 -18.23 -11.08
CA SER A 25 7.10 -18.34 -10.56
C SER A 25 6.79 -17.12 -9.67
N GLN A 26 5.55 -16.64 -9.67
CA GLN A 26 5.13 -15.49 -8.85
C GLN A 26 5.47 -15.69 -7.36
N SER A 27 5.43 -16.94 -6.88
CA SER A 27 5.83 -17.31 -5.51
C SER A 27 7.33 -17.09 -5.25
N GLU A 28 8.19 -17.35 -6.23
CA GLU A 28 9.64 -17.11 -6.12
C GLU A 28 9.95 -15.62 -6.05
N VAL A 29 9.29 -14.80 -6.87
CA VAL A 29 9.50 -13.33 -6.89
C VAL A 29 9.14 -12.71 -5.53
N VAL A 30 8.01 -13.12 -4.95
CA VAL A 30 7.56 -12.63 -3.63
C VAL A 30 8.52 -13.04 -2.53
N LYS A 31 9.02 -14.28 -2.56
CA LYS A 31 10.01 -14.78 -1.60
C LYS A 31 11.34 -14.04 -1.72
N GLU A 32 11.83 -13.86 -2.94
CA GLU A 32 13.08 -13.14 -3.21
C GLU A 32 13.01 -11.69 -2.73
N TYR A 33 11.90 -11.00 -3.00
CA TYR A 33 11.67 -9.65 -2.48
C TYR A 33 11.60 -9.66 -0.94
N GLY A 34 10.91 -10.62 -0.32
CA GLY A 34 10.84 -10.76 1.13
C GLY A 34 12.20 -10.97 1.80
N GLU A 35 13.12 -11.66 1.14
CA GLU A 35 14.48 -11.89 1.65
C GLU A 35 15.40 -10.68 1.47
N LYS A 36 15.30 -9.98 0.32
CA LYS A 36 16.21 -8.87 -0.04
C LYS A 36 15.75 -7.49 0.43
N SER A 37 14.44 -7.28 0.50
CA SER A 37 13.83 -5.95 0.60
C SER A 37 12.98 -5.75 1.84
N ILE A 38 12.74 -6.79 2.63
CA ILE A 38 12.03 -6.71 3.91
C ILE A 38 12.96 -7.13 5.04
N ILE A 39 13.08 -6.28 6.06
CA ILE A 39 13.89 -6.48 7.25
C ILE A 39 12.97 -6.53 8.47
N LEU A 40 13.20 -7.46 9.39
CA LEU A 40 12.54 -7.53 10.68
C LEU A 40 13.53 -7.12 11.76
N GLU A 41 13.31 -5.96 12.37
CA GLU A 41 14.15 -5.45 13.47
C GLU A 41 13.25 -5.05 14.65
N ASN A 42 13.58 -5.54 15.86
CA ASN A 42 12.85 -5.23 17.08
C ASN A 42 11.33 -5.45 16.97
N GLY A 43 10.91 -6.49 16.25
CA GLY A 43 9.49 -6.82 16.05
C GLY A 43 8.76 -5.91 15.06
N LYS A 44 9.45 -5.04 14.32
CA LYS A 44 8.89 -4.18 13.28
C LYS A 44 9.44 -4.55 11.92
N TYR A 45 8.56 -4.62 10.93
CA TYR A 45 8.93 -4.83 9.54
C TYR A 45 9.24 -3.51 8.86
N THR A 46 10.35 -3.45 8.15
CA THR A 46 10.73 -2.34 7.25
C THR A 46 10.86 -2.90 5.84
N ALA A 47 10.19 -2.26 4.88
CA ALA A 47 10.18 -2.65 3.47
C ALA A 47 10.74 -1.54 2.58
N LYS A 48 11.52 -1.92 1.57
CA LYS A 48 11.93 -1.04 0.47
C LYS A 48 10.88 -1.00 -0.61
N LEU A 49 10.62 0.14 -1.22
CA LEU A 49 9.75 0.20 -2.39
C LEU A 49 10.34 -0.66 -3.53
N PRO A 50 9.53 -1.48 -4.22
CA PRO A 50 10.01 -2.33 -5.29
C PRO A 50 10.20 -1.51 -6.57
N TRP A 51 11.26 -0.71 -6.64
CA TRP A 51 11.59 0.08 -7.83
C TRP A 51 11.88 -0.82 -9.03
N LYS A 52 11.29 -0.53 -10.18
CA LYS A 52 11.64 -1.20 -11.45
C LYS A 52 13.10 -0.90 -11.79
N PRO A 53 13.88 -1.82 -12.38
CA PRO A 53 15.26 -1.56 -12.77
C PRO A 53 15.42 -0.37 -13.75
N ASP A 54 14.49 -0.24 -14.69
CA ASP A 54 14.54 0.75 -15.78
C ASP A 54 13.49 1.86 -15.63
N PHE A 55 13.14 2.23 -14.39
CA PHE A 55 12.15 3.29 -14.18
C PHE A 55 12.67 4.64 -14.68
N LEU A 56 11.80 5.37 -15.39
CA LEU A 56 12.08 6.77 -15.73
C LEU A 56 12.17 7.59 -14.43
N PRO A 57 13.07 8.60 -14.36
CA PRO A 57 13.19 9.46 -13.20
C PRO A 57 11.84 10.07 -12.82
N LEU A 58 11.45 9.95 -11.55
CA LEU A 58 10.21 10.57 -11.06
C LEU A 58 10.32 12.09 -11.14
N PRO A 59 9.31 12.77 -11.71
CA PRO A 59 9.32 14.21 -11.81
C PRO A 59 9.14 14.86 -10.43
N HIS A 60 9.74 16.03 -10.25
CA HIS A 60 9.42 16.91 -9.14
C HIS A 60 8.09 17.64 -9.40
N ASN A 61 6.99 17.03 -8.98
CA ASN A 61 5.62 17.47 -9.29
C ASN A 61 4.96 18.31 -8.18
N MET A 62 5.75 19.02 -7.36
CA MET A 62 5.23 19.75 -6.19
C MET A 62 4.16 20.78 -6.56
N GLU A 63 4.33 21.50 -7.67
CA GLU A 63 3.38 22.55 -8.08
C GLU A 63 2.01 21.98 -8.46
N LEU A 64 1.99 20.85 -9.19
CA LEU A 64 0.77 20.12 -9.50
C LEU A 64 0.03 19.70 -8.20
N VAL A 65 0.77 19.18 -7.22
CA VAL A 65 0.18 18.73 -5.96
C VAL A 65 -0.30 19.91 -5.11
N LYS A 66 0.40 21.06 -5.13
CA LYS A 66 -0.09 22.31 -4.51
C LYS A 66 -1.45 22.72 -5.09
N GLN A 67 -1.59 22.74 -6.41
CA GLN A 67 -2.84 23.10 -7.08
C GLN A 67 -3.99 22.13 -6.75
N ARG A 68 -3.72 20.83 -6.73
CA ARG A 68 -4.70 19.80 -6.34
C ARG A 68 -5.10 19.94 -4.87
N THR A 69 -4.14 20.15 -3.97
CA THR A 69 -4.38 20.35 -2.54
C THR A 69 -5.21 21.61 -2.29
N GLY A 70 -4.90 22.73 -2.95
CA GLY A 70 -5.69 23.95 -2.88
C GLY A 70 -7.13 23.77 -3.36
N SER A 71 -7.34 22.93 -4.38
CA SER A 71 -8.69 22.58 -4.85
C SER A 71 -9.47 21.74 -3.84
N VAL A 72 -8.80 20.82 -3.14
CA VAL A 72 -9.39 20.07 -2.02
C VAL A 72 -9.77 21.01 -0.88
N ILE A 73 -8.88 21.91 -0.49
CA ILE A 73 -9.13 22.90 0.57
C ILE A 73 -10.33 23.78 0.22
N ARG A 74 -10.38 24.34 -1.00
CA ARG A 74 -11.53 25.14 -1.46
C ARG A 74 -12.85 24.37 -1.40
N ARG A 75 -12.84 23.09 -1.77
CA ARG A 75 -14.03 22.23 -1.69
C ARG A 75 -14.46 21.95 -0.25
N LEU A 76 -13.51 21.86 0.68
CA LEU A 76 -13.74 21.62 2.11
C LEU A 76 -14.08 22.90 2.88
N ALA A 77 -13.72 24.08 2.39
CA ALA A 77 -13.94 25.37 3.06
C ALA A 77 -15.42 25.63 3.38
N ASN A 78 -16.33 25.18 2.52
CA ASN A 78 -17.78 25.31 2.73
C ASN A 78 -18.38 24.20 3.63
N LYS A 79 -17.53 23.33 4.22
CA LYS A 79 -17.93 22.19 5.07
C LYS A 79 -17.00 22.09 6.28
N PRO A 80 -17.16 22.96 7.30
CA PRO A 80 -16.24 23.04 8.44
C PRO A 80 -16.03 21.71 9.17
N ASP A 81 -17.10 20.94 9.39
CA ASP A 81 -17.02 19.63 10.05
C ASP A 81 -16.15 18.64 9.26
N LEU A 82 -16.27 18.68 7.93
CA LEU A 82 -15.52 17.80 7.05
C LEU A 82 -14.04 18.21 6.96
N LEU A 83 -13.77 19.52 6.94
CA LEU A 83 -12.41 20.06 7.00
C LEU A 83 -11.72 19.66 8.30
N LYS A 84 -12.42 19.83 9.43
CA LYS A 84 -11.92 19.43 10.74
C LYS A 84 -11.63 17.94 10.78
N MET A 85 -12.57 17.11 10.33
CA MET A 85 -12.38 15.65 10.30
C MET A 85 -11.22 15.23 9.41
N TYR A 86 -11.01 15.91 8.28
CA TYR A 86 -9.87 15.67 7.40
C TYR A 86 -8.54 15.99 8.11
N GLY A 87 -8.48 17.13 8.80
CA GLY A 87 -7.36 17.52 9.65
C GLY A 87 -7.08 16.52 10.77
N ASP A 88 -8.13 16.12 11.48
CA ASP A 88 -8.06 15.15 12.58
C ASP A 88 -7.50 13.79 12.10
N ILE A 89 -7.85 13.34 10.88
CA ILE A 89 -7.29 12.11 10.30
C ILE A 89 -5.78 12.25 10.06
N ILE A 90 -5.31 13.37 9.50
CA ILE A 90 -3.88 13.60 9.26
C ILE A 90 -3.12 13.72 10.59
N MET A 91 -3.65 14.45 11.55
CA MET A 91 -3.07 14.56 12.89
C MET A 91 -2.98 13.19 13.58
N GLU A 92 -3.99 12.34 13.45
CA GLU A 92 -3.96 10.99 14.00
C GLU A 92 -2.93 10.11 13.29
N GLN A 93 -2.76 10.23 11.97
CA GLN A 93 -1.70 9.53 11.24
C GLN A 93 -0.30 9.95 11.70
N GLU A 94 -0.11 11.25 11.95
CA GLU A 94 1.15 11.79 12.49
C GLU A 94 1.38 11.27 13.91
N ARG A 95 0.38 11.36 14.79
CA ARG A 95 0.43 10.88 16.18
C ARG A 95 0.76 9.38 16.26
N ARG A 96 0.22 8.58 15.33
CA ARG A 96 0.50 7.14 15.22
C ARG A 96 1.83 6.83 14.51
N HIS A 97 2.59 7.85 14.12
CA HIS A 97 3.89 7.75 13.46
C HIS A 97 3.84 7.02 12.10
N PHE A 98 2.71 7.10 11.40
CA PHE A 98 2.56 6.59 10.03
C PHE A 98 3.04 7.57 8.98
N ILE A 99 3.00 8.86 9.32
CA ILE A 99 3.54 9.97 8.54
C ILE A 99 4.42 10.81 9.45
N GLU A 100 5.31 11.59 8.85
CA GLU A 100 6.15 12.57 9.54
C GLU A 100 6.26 13.84 8.71
N LYS A 101 6.44 14.98 9.38
CA LYS A 101 6.75 16.25 8.71
C LYS A 101 8.15 16.18 8.09
N VAL A 102 8.28 16.73 6.90
CA VAL A 102 9.57 16.88 6.22
C VAL A 102 10.14 18.23 6.65
N GLU A 103 11.33 18.22 7.22
CA GLU A 103 12.06 19.46 7.50
C GLU A 103 12.36 20.20 6.18
N GLU A 104 12.19 21.53 6.17
CA GLU A 104 12.50 22.40 5.02
C GLU A 104 14.03 22.54 4.83
N THR A 105 14.70 21.41 4.66
CA THR A 105 16.10 21.31 4.25
C THR A 105 16.20 21.19 2.74
N LYS A 106 17.41 21.38 2.19
CA LYS A 106 17.66 21.19 0.74
C LYS A 106 17.13 19.83 0.31
N LEU A 107 16.47 19.80 -0.86
CA LEU A 107 15.99 18.56 -1.45
C LEU A 107 17.15 17.55 -1.50
N PRO A 108 16.93 16.30 -1.07
CA PRO A 108 17.97 15.29 -1.16
C PRO A 108 18.32 15.07 -2.63
N THR A 109 19.62 14.98 -2.91
CA THR A 109 20.16 14.78 -4.26
C THR A 109 20.40 13.31 -4.58
N ASP A 110 20.31 12.43 -3.58
CA ASP A 110 20.70 11.03 -3.62
C ASP A 110 19.53 10.03 -3.68
N ARG A 111 18.28 10.53 -3.69
CA ARG A 111 17.06 9.70 -3.68
C ARG A 111 15.90 10.39 -4.42
N PRO A 112 14.93 9.62 -4.96
CA PRO A 112 13.77 10.18 -5.62
C PRO A 112 12.90 10.98 -4.66
N VAL A 113 12.46 12.16 -5.11
CA VAL A 113 11.49 13.01 -4.39
C VAL A 113 10.26 13.17 -5.24
N HIS A 114 9.11 12.74 -4.73
CA HIS A 114 7.84 12.78 -5.46
C HIS A 114 6.68 13.10 -4.52
N TYR A 115 5.71 13.87 -5.03
CA TYR A 115 4.54 14.28 -4.28
C TYR A 115 3.30 13.54 -4.80
N ILE A 116 2.51 12.97 -3.89
CA ILE A 116 1.25 12.29 -4.19
C ILE A 116 0.09 13.18 -3.76
N PRO A 117 -0.85 13.53 -4.67
CA PRO A 117 -2.04 14.25 -4.28
C PRO A 117 -2.98 13.36 -3.49
N HIS A 118 -3.86 13.97 -2.70
CA HIS A 118 -4.83 13.25 -1.90
C HIS A 118 -6.22 13.88 -1.99
N HIS A 119 -7.25 13.10 -1.73
CA HIS A 119 -8.63 13.60 -1.70
C HIS A 119 -9.51 12.80 -0.75
N PRO A 120 -10.57 13.42 -0.19
CA PRO A 120 -11.57 12.72 0.59
C PRO A 120 -12.46 11.86 -0.32
N VAL A 121 -12.77 10.65 0.14
CA VAL A 121 -13.87 9.83 -0.38
C VAL A 121 -14.79 9.43 0.75
N ALA A 122 -16.08 9.28 0.45
CA ALA A 122 -17.08 8.86 1.43
C ALA A 122 -16.79 7.44 1.92
N LYS A 123 -17.03 7.21 3.20
CA LYS A 123 -16.96 5.90 3.86
C LYS A 123 -18.29 5.64 4.56
N GLU A 124 -18.79 4.43 4.45
CA GLU A 124 -19.96 3.96 5.21
C GLU A 124 -19.55 3.72 6.67
N SER A 125 -19.42 4.81 7.43
CA SER A 125 -19.09 4.80 8.85
C SER A 125 -19.85 5.90 9.55
N SER A 126 -20.48 5.56 10.67
CA SER A 126 -21.21 6.51 11.51
C SER A 126 -20.29 7.47 12.27
N THR A 127 -19.03 7.08 12.53
CA THR A 127 -18.08 7.88 13.32
C THR A 127 -17.06 8.62 12.45
N THR A 128 -16.73 8.09 11.26
CA THR A 128 -15.73 8.69 10.36
C THR A 128 -16.20 8.54 8.91
N PRO A 129 -17.14 9.39 8.45
CA PRO A 129 -17.76 9.30 7.14
C PRO A 129 -16.83 9.58 5.95
N ILE A 130 -15.54 9.85 6.17
CA ILE A 130 -14.54 10.00 5.12
C ILE A 130 -13.29 9.17 5.36
N ARG A 131 -12.64 8.79 4.27
CA ARG A 131 -11.23 8.38 4.25
C ARG A 131 -10.43 9.26 3.29
N ILE A 132 -9.15 9.42 3.57
CA ILE A 132 -8.22 10.12 2.69
C ILE A 132 -7.60 9.10 1.74
N VAL A 133 -7.75 9.33 0.44
CA VAL A 133 -7.12 8.51 -0.61
C VAL A 133 -5.93 9.27 -1.16
N TYR A 134 -4.79 8.60 -1.23
CA TYR A 134 -3.56 9.11 -1.83
C TYR A 134 -3.41 8.52 -3.23
N ASP A 135 -3.28 9.39 -4.24
CA ASP A 135 -3.26 9.03 -5.65
C ASP A 135 -1.82 8.85 -6.15
N CYS A 136 -1.31 7.62 -6.04
CA CYS A 136 0.01 7.23 -6.54
C CYS A 136 0.05 7.03 -8.07
N SER A 137 -1.08 7.19 -8.76
CA SER A 137 -1.19 7.11 -10.21
C SER A 137 -1.15 8.49 -10.87
N CYS A 138 -1.05 9.56 -10.07
CA CYS A 138 -0.96 10.92 -10.58
C CYS A 138 0.31 11.12 -11.41
N LYS A 139 0.12 11.63 -12.63
CA LYS A 139 1.21 12.04 -13.52
C LYS A 139 1.31 13.56 -13.62
N ASP A 140 2.52 14.04 -13.85
CA ASP A 140 2.78 15.44 -14.17
C ASP A 140 3.01 15.59 -15.68
N GLY A 141 1.93 15.80 -16.44
CA GLY A 141 2.00 15.77 -17.91
C GLY A 141 2.00 14.35 -18.49
N ARG A 142 2.11 14.26 -19.82
CA ARG A 142 1.92 12.99 -20.57
C ARG A 142 3.15 12.08 -20.52
N ASP A 143 4.34 12.67 -20.53
CA ASP A 143 5.61 11.94 -20.73
C ASP A 143 6.29 11.57 -19.40
N ASN A 144 5.82 12.11 -18.28
CA ASN A 144 6.39 11.80 -16.98
C ASN A 144 5.68 10.59 -16.33
N PRO A 145 6.44 9.70 -15.67
CA PRO A 145 5.86 8.56 -14.97
C PRO A 145 5.14 8.98 -13.68
N SER A 146 4.14 8.22 -13.29
CA SER A 146 3.59 8.23 -11.93
C SER A 146 4.40 7.33 -10.99
N LEU A 147 4.24 7.50 -9.67
CA LEU A 147 4.86 6.61 -8.68
C LEU A 147 4.53 5.13 -8.97
N ASN A 148 3.26 4.80 -9.23
CA ASN A 148 2.84 3.44 -9.54
C ASN A 148 3.50 2.87 -10.81
N GLU A 149 3.89 3.69 -11.78
CA GLU A 149 4.58 3.24 -12.99
C GLU A 149 6.06 2.96 -12.75
N CYS A 150 6.67 3.63 -11.77
CA CYS A 150 8.06 3.39 -11.36
C CYS A 150 8.21 2.17 -10.44
N LEU A 151 7.12 1.69 -9.84
CA LEU A 151 7.11 0.57 -8.91
C LEU A 151 6.65 -0.73 -9.59
N GLU A 152 7.29 -1.84 -9.23
CA GLU A 152 6.85 -3.17 -9.61
C GLU A 152 5.57 -3.51 -8.86
N SER A 153 4.50 -3.69 -9.62
CA SER A 153 3.28 -4.30 -9.14
C SER A 153 3.26 -5.75 -9.59
N HIS A 154 3.42 -6.67 -8.66
CA HIS A 154 3.07 -8.06 -8.88
C HIS A 154 1.64 -8.28 -8.38
N PRO A 155 0.85 -9.15 -9.03
CA PRO A 155 -0.41 -9.57 -8.45
C PRO A 155 -0.13 -10.05 -7.01
N PRO A 156 -1.00 -9.74 -6.04
CA PRO A 156 -0.87 -10.34 -4.72
C PRO A 156 -0.85 -11.86 -4.88
N VAL A 157 -0.20 -12.58 -3.96
CA VAL A 157 -0.26 -14.05 -3.93
C VAL A 157 -1.71 -14.43 -3.63
N MET A 158 -2.53 -14.50 -4.67
CA MET A 158 -3.93 -14.85 -4.57
C MET A 158 -4.00 -16.34 -4.33
N ASN A 159 -4.34 -16.70 -3.10
CA ASN A 159 -4.99 -17.97 -2.88
C ASN A 159 -6.29 -18.01 -3.71
N ASP A 160 -6.63 -19.16 -4.30
CA ASP A 160 -7.88 -19.34 -5.06
C ASP A 160 -9.08 -18.93 -4.19
N ILE A 161 -9.76 -17.85 -4.57
CA ILE A 161 -10.93 -17.29 -3.85
C ILE A 161 -11.97 -18.38 -3.63
N THR A 162 -12.14 -19.31 -4.58
CA THR A 162 -13.06 -20.44 -4.47
C THR A 162 -12.61 -21.39 -3.36
N GLY A 163 -11.36 -21.83 -3.39
CA GLY A 163 -10.75 -22.64 -2.35
C GLY A 163 -10.82 -21.98 -0.96
N ILE A 164 -10.70 -20.66 -0.89
CA ILE A 164 -10.81 -19.93 0.37
C ILE A 164 -12.25 -19.88 0.86
N LEU A 165 -13.23 -19.54 0.01
CA LEU A 165 -14.65 -19.56 0.39
C LEU A 165 -15.08 -20.96 0.85
N MET A 166 -14.56 -22.01 0.22
CA MET A 166 -14.76 -23.38 0.65
C MET A 166 -14.14 -23.64 2.03
N ARG A 167 -12.90 -23.21 2.28
CA ARG A 167 -12.25 -23.34 3.60
C ARG A 167 -12.96 -22.52 4.68
N PHE A 168 -13.40 -21.31 4.37
CA PHE A 168 -14.16 -20.43 5.27
C PHE A 168 -15.49 -21.08 5.67
N ARG A 169 -16.20 -21.71 4.72
CA ARG A 169 -17.43 -22.47 4.98
C ARG A 169 -17.19 -23.79 5.69
N ALA A 170 -16.03 -24.42 5.50
CA ALA A 170 -15.70 -25.71 6.11
C ALA A 170 -15.21 -25.59 7.56
N LYS A 171 -14.73 -24.42 8.00
CA LYS A 171 -14.23 -24.20 9.36
C LYS A 171 -15.32 -23.56 10.23
N LYS A 172 -15.44 -24.03 11.47
CA LYS A 172 -16.43 -23.55 12.45
C LYS A 172 -16.20 -22.10 12.90
N TYR A 173 -14.96 -21.64 12.85
CA TYR A 173 -14.56 -20.30 13.27
C TYR A 173 -13.70 -19.67 12.18
N ALA A 174 -13.94 -18.39 11.92
CA ALA A 174 -13.17 -17.58 10.99
C ALA A 174 -12.84 -16.24 11.63
N THR A 175 -11.62 -15.76 11.37
CA THR A 175 -11.12 -14.48 11.89
C THR A 175 -10.89 -13.55 10.71
N THR A 176 -11.47 -12.36 10.77
CA THR A 176 -11.23 -11.27 9.82
C THR A 176 -10.37 -10.21 10.48
N SER A 177 -9.37 -9.69 9.77
CA SER A 177 -8.55 -8.58 10.23
C SER A 177 -8.54 -7.47 9.19
N ASP A 178 -8.39 -6.23 9.66
CA ASP A 178 -8.39 -5.03 8.83
C ASP A 178 -7.03 -4.89 8.10
N LEU A 179 -7.06 -5.00 6.76
CA LEU A 179 -5.88 -4.89 5.91
C LEU A 179 -5.27 -3.49 5.89
N GLU A 180 -6.08 -2.43 6.05
CA GLU A 180 -5.60 -1.05 6.10
C GLU A 180 -4.62 -0.89 7.29
N LYS A 181 -4.98 -1.48 8.43
CA LYS A 181 -4.13 -1.48 9.63
C LYS A 181 -2.87 -2.33 9.46
N ALA A 182 -2.90 -3.36 8.63
CA ALA A 182 -1.75 -4.24 8.38
C ALA A 182 -0.65 -3.55 7.57
N PHE A 183 -1.00 -2.81 6.51
CA PHE A 183 -0.01 -2.02 5.75
C PHE A 183 0.72 -1.00 6.63
N LEU A 184 -0.04 -0.34 7.53
CA LEU A 184 0.50 0.67 8.44
C LEU A 184 1.46 0.10 9.50
N GLN A 185 1.46 -1.21 9.75
CA GLN A 185 2.45 -1.87 10.62
C GLN A 185 3.82 -2.06 9.93
N ILE A 186 3.88 -1.94 8.61
CA ILE A 186 5.11 -2.10 7.83
C ILE A 186 5.69 -0.72 7.58
N GLN A 187 6.88 -0.46 8.09
CA GLN A 187 7.62 0.77 7.85
C GLN A 187 8.21 0.80 6.44
N LEU A 188 8.36 1.99 5.88
CA LEU A 188 9.12 2.22 4.66
C LEU A 188 10.58 2.53 5.01
N ASP A 189 11.48 1.97 4.21
CA ASP A 189 12.90 2.33 4.20
C ASP A 189 13.05 3.85 4.05
N GLU A 190 13.97 4.43 4.82
CA GLU A 190 14.15 5.89 4.89
C GLU A 190 14.48 6.51 3.52
N LYS A 191 15.16 5.75 2.65
CA LYS A 191 15.52 6.22 1.31
C LYS A 191 14.31 6.39 0.39
N ASP A 192 13.25 5.63 0.66
CA ASP A 192 12.06 5.58 -0.19
C ASP A 192 10.94 6.50 0.27
N ARG A 193 10.97 6.99 1.52
CA ARG A 193 9.90 7.84 2.09
C ARG A 193 9.65 9.10 1.29
N ASP A 194 10.69 9.70 0.71
CA ASP A 194 10.58 10.95 -0.05
C ASP A 194 9.86 10.79 -1.40
N ALA A 195 9.62 9.55 -1.86
CA ALA A 195 8.74 9.28 -2.99
C ALA A 195 7.24 9.39 -2.67
N THR A 196 6.89 9.57 -1.38
CA THR A 196 5.50 9.53 -0.87
C THR A 196 5.08 10.86 -0.23
N ARG A 197 5.70 11.97 -0.61
CA ARG A 197 5.42 13.27 0.00
C ARG A 197 4.01 13.75 -0.32
N PHE A 198 3.39 14.50 0.56
CA PHE A 198 2.12 15.18 0.28
C PHE A 198 2.05 16.50 1.07
N LEU A 199 1.09 17.34 0.71
CA LEU A 199 0.96 18.69 1.25
C LEU A 199 -0.34 18.83 2.02
N TRP A 200 -0.28 19.39 3.22
CA TRP A 200 -1.49 19.75 3.97
C TRP A 200 -1.31 21.06 4.73
N LEU A 201 -2.41 21.62 5.23
CA LEU A 201 -2.43 22.81 6.06
C LEU A 201 -1.64 22.59 7.35
N SER A 202 -0.84 23.59 7.74
CA SER A 202 -0.17 23.64 9.04
C SER A 202 -1.16 23.77 10.20
N ASP A 203 -2.25 24.50 9.97
CA ASP A 203 -3.41 24.57 10.87
C ASP A 203 -4.66 24.11 10.09
N PRO A 204 -5.19 22.90 10.36
CA PRO A 204 -6.37 22.38 9.69
C PRO A 204 -7.64 23.19 9.92
N THR A 205 -7.69 24.06 10.94
CA THR A 205 -8.84 24.93 11.22
C THR A 205 -8.82 26.20 10.38
N ASN A 206 -7.67 26.54 9.80
CA ASN A 206 -7.46 27.75 9.01
C ASN A 206 -7.07 27.39 7.57
N THR A 207 -8.00 27.57 6.63
CA THR A 207 -7.78 27.30 5.19
C THR A 207 -6.75 28.21 4.54
N SER A 208 -6.38 29.32 5.19
CA SER A 208 -5.34 30.25 4.74
C SER A 208 -3.98 29.97 5.38
N SER A 209 -3.87 28.96 6.24
CA SER A 209 -2.59 28.56 6.83
C SER A 209 -1.63 28.03 5.75
N PRO A 210 -0.31 28.18 5.94
CA PRO A 210 0.66 27.70 4.96
C PRO A 210 0.58 26.17 4.83
N LEU A 211 0.85 25.70 3.60
CA LEU A 211 1.02 24.28 3.33
C LEU A 211 2.37 23.81 3.85
N ILE A 212 2.36 22.68 4.55
CA ILE A 212 3.55 21.98 5.01
C ILE A 212 3.64 20.61 4.34
N THR A 213 4.86 20.10 4.24
CA THR A 213 5.14 18.82 3.59
C THR A 213 5.17 17.69 4.63
N TYR A 214 4.41 16.65 4.35
CA TYR A 214 4.45 15.36 5.06
C TYR A 214 5.02 14.29 4.13
N ARG A 215 5.52 13.20 4.71
CA ARG A 215 5.86 11.96 3.97
C ARG A 215 5.42 10.74 4.76
N PHE A 216 5.18 9.62 4.09
CA PHE A 216 4.86 8.38 4.76
C PHE A 216 6.10 7.71 5.36
N LYS A 217 5.93 7.22 6.59
CA LYS A 217 6.87 6.35 7.29
C LYS A 217 6.46 4.88 7.22
N SER A 218 5.18 4.61 6.94
CA SER A 218 4.65 3.26 6.73
C SER A 218 4.18 3.05 5.29
N VAL A 219 4.07 1.79 4.87
CA VAL A 219 3.51 1.45 3.55
C VAL A 219 2.10 2.00 3.45
N LEU A 220 1.88 2.93 2.52
CA LEU A 220 0.60 3.61 2.38
C LEU A 220 -0.42 2.77 1.61
N PHE A 221 -1.71 3.04 1.86
CA PHE A 221 -2.80 2.49 1.08
C PHE A 221 -3.03 3.37 -0.16
N GLY A 222 -2.93 2.80 -1.37
CA GLY A 222 -3.10 3.53 -2.63
C GLY A 222 -2.00 3.30 -3.66
N ALA A 223 -0.84 2.76 -3.25
CA ALA A 223 0.18 2.28 -4.18
C ALA A 223 -0.16 0.88 -4.70
N THR A 224 0.13 0.63 -5.98
CA THR A 224 -0.11 -0.68 -6.61
C THR A 224 0.74 -1.79 -6.01
N CYS A 225 1.90 -1.45 -5.45
CA CYS A 225 2.80 -2.41 -4.82
C CYS A 225 2.41 -2.78 -3.38
N SER A 226 1.56 -2.01 -2.69
CA SER A 226 1.27 -2.24 -1.27
C SER A 226 0.79 -3.65 -0.95
N PRO A 227 -0.17 -4.25 -1.68
CA PRO A 227 -0.59 -5.64 -1.45
C PRO A 227 0.55 -6.65 -1.61
N PHE A 228 1.40 -6.44 -2.61
CA PHE A 228 2.57 -7.29 -2.85
C PHE A 228 3.55 -7.23 -1.68
N ILE A 229 3.86 -6.02 -1.19
CA ILE A 229 4.72 -5.84 -0.02
C ILE A 229 4.14 -6.58 1.19
N LEU A 230 2.85 -6.42 1.46
CA LEU A 230 2.18 -7.10 2.58
C LEU A 230 2.23 -8.63 2.43
N SER A 231 1.95 -9.17 1.25
CA SER A 231 2.06 -10.61 0.99
C SER A 231 3.48 -11.12 1.26
N ALA A 232 4.51 -10.42 0.80
CA ALA A 232 5.90 -10.80 1.05
C ALA A 232 6.27 -10.72 2.53
N THR A 233 5.82 -9.67 3.23
CA THR A 233 6.06 -9.52 4.68
C THR A 233 5.44 -10.66 5.48
N LEU A 234 4.23 -11.07 5.13
CA LEU A 234 3.54 -12.16 5.83
C LEU A 234 4.18 -13.52 5.58
N LEU A 235 4.57 -13.81 4.34
CA LEU A 235 5.31 -15.03 4.02
C LEU A 235 6.65 -15.08 4.76
N LYS A 236 7.36 -13.95 4.86
CA LYS A 236 8.58 -13.84 5.68
C LYS A 236 8.27 -14.11 7.16
N HIS A 237 7.21 -13.48 7.69
CA HIS A 237 6.79 -13.68 9.08
C HIS A 237 6.51 -15.13 9.42
N PHE A 238 5.77 -15.85 8.56
CA PHE A 238 5.44 -17.26 8.76
C PHE A 238 6.66 -18.17 8.68
N LYS A 239 7.60 -17.89 7.78
CA LYS A 239 8.88 -18.61 7.68
C LYS A 239 9.74 -18.45 8.94
N GLU A 240 9.78 -17.24 9.51
CA GLU A 240 10.58 -16.94 10.71
C GLU A 240 9.92 -17.38 12.03
N ASN A 241 8.59 -17.58 12.02
CA ASN A 241 7.83 -18.00 13.20
C ASN A 241 7.03 -19.28 12.92
N PRO A 242 7.71 -20.44 12.76
CA PRO A 242 7.05 -21.69 12.45
C PRO A 242 6.17 -22.16 13.62
N GLY A 243 4.91 -22.47 13.34
CA GLY A 243 3.95 -23.02 14.30
C GLY A 243 2.64 -23.46 13.64
N LYS A 244 1.77 -24.16 14.38
CA LYS A 244 0.47 -24.65 13.84
C LYS A 244 -0.37 -23.54 13.18
N LEU A 245 -0.21 -22.30 13.63
CA LEU A 245 -0.89 -21.14 13.07
C LEU A 245 -0.26 -20.67 11.75
N SER A 246 1.07 -20.72 11.61
CA SER A 246 1.76 -20.34 10.37
C SER A 246 1.39 -21.29 9.23
N ASP A 247 1.38 -22.60 9.48
CA ASP A 247 1.01 -23.61 8.47
C ASP A 247 -0.47 -23.47 8.03
N THR A 248 -1.33 -23.03 8.94
CA THR A 248 -2.75 -22.79 8.65
C THR A 248 -2.96 -21.48 7.87
N LEU A 249 -2.17 -20.44 8.19
CA LEU A 249 -2.27 -19.13 7.56
C LEU A 249 -1.56 -19.08 6.20
N GLU A 250 -0.42 -19.75 6.00
CA GLU A 250 0.20 -19.90 4.68
C GLU A 250 -0.77 -20.49 3.65
N ASN A 251 -1.60 -21.44 4.07
CA ASN A 251 -2.61 -22.10 3.24
C ASN A 251 -3.98 -21.38 3.21
N GLY A 252 -4.15 -20.29 3.96
CA GLY A 252 -5.45 -19.65 4.21
C GLY A 252 -5.49 -18.13 4.11
N PHE A 253 -4.35 -17.45 3.99
CA PHE A 253 -4.27 -16.00 4.04
C PHE A 253 -4.77 -15.34 2.75
N ILE A 254 -5.55 -14.26 2.86
CA ILE A 254 -5.99 -13.44 1.73
C ILE A 254 -5.50 -12.01 1.94
N CYS A 255 -4.86 -11.43 0.92
CA CYS A 255 -4.78 -9.99 0.76
C CYS A 255 -5.75 -9.57 -0.36
N GLY A 256 -6.95 -9.12 0.02
CA GLY A 256 -7.94 -8.63 -0.93
C GLY A 256 -7.86 -7.11 -1.03
N GLN A 257 -7.60 -6.58 -2.22
CA GLN A 257 -7.95 -5.18 -2.50
C GLN A 257 -9.47 -5.11 -2.67
N HIS A 258 -10.15 -4.42 -1.77
CA HIS A 258 -11.51 -3.97 -2.05
C HIS A 258 -11.40 -2.87 -3.12
N PHE A 259 -11.54 -3.26 -4.38
CA PHE A 259 -11.89 -2.34 -5.46
C PHE A 259 -13.36 -1.96 -5.24
N ASN A 260 -13.57 -0.78 -4.66
CA ASN A 260 -14.82 -0.03 -4.78
C ASN A 260 -14.55 1.14 -5.71
#